data_AF-A0A4Q6JFZ6-F1
#
_entry.id   AF-A0A4Q6JFZ6-F1
#
_cell.length_a   1.000
_cell.length_b   1.000
_cell.length_c   1.000
_cell.angle_alpha   90.00
_cell.angle_beta   90.00
_cell.angle_gamma   90.00
#
_symmetry.space_group_name_H-M   'P 1'
#
loop_
_entity.id
_entity.type
_entity.pdbx_description
1 polymer ?
#
loop_
_entity_poly.entity_id
_entity_poly.type
_entity_poly.pdbx_seq_one_letter_code
_entity_poly.pdbx_strand_id
1 'polypeptide(L)'
;MSPINAIKSAKTLVATEPHKAKALLLDILKQHPEYHDGWALLAETHKMLQEHEQQQSALKQYEMIFWFNKQLETAKQQLNNHNPRQAEQITKQLLQLVPNEYRALQTLADIALKVGDSKAYLDISKHNLENNSQKQAVLVNYCQALLNTKQFEELLTFYRTSIPSPTLFIESLIAIAHVKMMQFDKAKAIYNKLLDANYYAAHCHLRLGNIEKIKGDTELAITHYKQALQLDNRLGEAYWNLANLKTYTFNNRDIDSLVEQTQSAVQNLNSAQLYFALAKAYEQCHNYELSFKTLEKANKIQKALTPYKPSNFTFRCKKYLTQRSINNLTSNESLQLIFIVSLPRSGSTLVEQILASHPDVDASYELTEINAIARELESKKLSDVPYGLDKLTDKDKAHYADRYLKFIAPLRGKNNIFIDKQPVNFHHIALIKTLFPNAKILEVTRDKAATAWSLYKHSFSEGHAYSYDFTSLAEYINDYTDLMSHWHCLYPDEIFKVDYQNLVNDFSNTVSELLTYCDLEMHESCMSFYNHKRPIMTPSSEQVRQPIYKDALTEWSNYQVHLEPLLKLIK
;
A
#
# COMPACT_ATOMS: atom_id res chain seq x y z
N MET A 1 28.07 -24.44 -3.77
CA MET A 1 28.29 -23.96 -5.16
C MET A 1 26.93 -23.86 -5.84
N SER A 2 26.61 -22.78 -6.56
CA SER A 2 25.30 -22.68 -7.25
C SER A 2 25.14 -23.78 -8.32
N PRO A 3 23.93 -24.25 -8.64
CA PRO A 3 23.72 -25.27 -9.68
C PRO A 3 24.34 -24.92 -11.03
N ILE A 4 24.24 -23.66 -11.45
CA ILE A 4 24.84 -23.16 -12.70
C ILE A 4 26.36 -23.34 -12.70
N ASN A 5 27.04 -22.96 -11.62
CA ASN A 5 28.49 -23.12 -11.50
C ASN A 5 28.89 -24.59 -11.43
N ALA A 6 28.07 -25.46 -10.82
CA ALA A 6 28.30 -26.90 -10.82
C ALA A 6 28.23 -27.48 -12.25
N ILE A 7 27.20 -27.11 -13.01
CA ILE A 7 27.04 -27.53 -14.42
C ILE A 7 28.19 -26.99 -15.28
N LYS A 8 28.60 -25.72 -15.09
CA LYS A 8 29.77 -25.15 -15.79
C LYS A 8 31.07 -25.89 -15.45
N SER A 9 31.27 -26.24 -14.19
CA SER A 9 32.45 -27.01 -13.75
C SER A 9 32.43 -28.43 -14.31
N ALA A 10 31.26 -29.08 -14.33
CA ALA A 10 31.10 -30.37 -14.97
C ALA A 10 31.47 -30.29 -16.46
N LYS A 11 31.04 -29.22 -17.15
CA LYS A 11 31.32 -29.01 -18.58
C LYS A 11 32.81 -28.99 -18.89
N THR A 12 33.63 -28.40 -18.02
CA THR A 12 35.09 -28.39 -18.19
C THR A 12 35.73 -29.77 -17.99
N LEU A 13 35.06 -30.66 -17.24
CA LEU A 13 35.56 -32.00 -16.93
C LEU A 13 35.08 -33.07 -17.92
N VAL A 14 34.04 -32.81 -18.73
CA VAL A 14 33.46 -33.82 -19.64
C VAL A 14 34.51 -34.45 -20.57
N ALA A 15 35.42 -33.64 -21.11
CA ALA A 15 36.44 -34.12 -22.04
C ALA A 15 37.63 -34.84 -21.36
N THR A 16 38.01 -34.43 -20.14
CA THR A 16 39.25 -34.89 -19.49
C THR A 16 38.99 -35.90 -18.36
N GLU A 17 37.88 -35.77 -17.64
CA GLU A 17 37.53 -36.58 -16.47
C GLU A 17 36.01 -36.89 -16.44
N PRO A 18 35.48 -37.62 -17.46
CA PRO A 18 34.03 -37.79 -17.66
C PRO A 18 33.31 -38.48 -16.49
N HIS A 19 33.97 -39.38 -15.75
CA HIS A 19 33.39 -39.99 -14.54
C HIS A 19 33.17 -38.97 -13.41
N LYS A 20 34.08 -38.00 -13.24
CA LYS A 20 33.90 -36.91 -12.26
C LYS A 20 32.80 -35.95 -12.70
N ALA A 21 32.74 -35.63 -13.99
CA ALA A 21 31.67 -34.81 -14.56
C ALA A 21 30.28 -35.47 -14.34
N LYS A 22 30.17 -36.78 -14.62
CA LYS A 22 28.94 -37.56 -14.40
C LYS A 22 28.49 -37.53 -12.94
N ALA A 23 29.41 -37.79 -12.00
CA ALA A 23 29.08 -37.79 -10.56
C ALA A 23 28.55 -36.42 -10.11
N LEU A 24 29.20 -35.34 -10.54
CA LEU A 24 28.78 -33.97 -10.23
C LEU A 24 27.41 -33.63 -10.83
N LEU A 25 27.15 -34.06 -12.08
CA LEU A 25 25.88 -33.84 -12.77
C LEU A 25 24.72 -34.61 -12.13
N LEU A 26 24.94 -35.86 -11.77
CA LEU A 26 23.91 -36.66 -11.09
C LEU A 26 23.54 -36.09 -9.72
N ASP A 27 24.53 -35.63 -8.95
CA ASP A 27 24.28 -35.00 -7.66
C ASP A 27 23.46 -33.69 -7.81
N ILE A 28 23.87 -32.82 -8.73
CA ILE A 28 23.16 -31.54 -8.90
C ILE A 28 21.76 -31.72 -9.49
N LEU A 29 21.57 -32.60 -10.48
CA LEU A 29 20.27 -32.82 -11.12
C LEU A 29 19.28 -33.55 -10.21
N LYS A 30 19.77 -34.33 -9.23
CA LYS A 30 18.92 -34.91 -8.19
C LYS A 30 18.26 -33.83 -7.32
N GLN A 31 18.98 -32.74 -7.02
CA GLN A 31 18.48 -31.64 -6.19
C GLN A 31 17.79 -30.54 -7.02
N HIS A 32 18.19 -30.42 -8.28
CA HIS A 32 17.79 -29.38 -9.21
C HIS A 32 17.45 -29.95 -10.60
N PRO A 33 16.41 -30.81 -10.70
CA PRO A 33 16.03 -31.44 -11.96
C PRO A 33 15.59 -30.42 -13.01
N GLU A 34 15.21 -29.20 -12.61
CA GLU A 34 14.75 -28.13 -13.49
C GLU A 34 15.79 -27.61 -14.51
N TYR A 35 17.07 -27.93 -14.33
CA TYR A 35 18.16 -27.46 -15.20
C TYR A 35 18.37 -28.38 -16.40
N HIS A 36 17.61 -28.14 -17.47
CA HIS A 36 17.72 -28.88 -18.73
C HIS A 36 19.15 -28.92 -19.31
N ASP A 37 19.93 -27.83 -19.23
CA ASP A 37 21.34 -27.82 -19.68
C ASP A 37 22.20 -28.90 -19.00
N GLY A 38 21.91 -29.19 -17.71
CA GLY A 38 22.59 -30.26 -16.99
C GLY A 38 22.24 -31.64 -17.55
N TRP A 39 20.98 -31.88 -17.92
CA TRP A 39 20.55 -33.13 -18.56
C TRP A 39 21.14 -33.33 -19.94
N ALA A 40 21.23 -32.25 -20.74
CA ALA A 40 21.91 -32.29 -22.04
C ALA A 40 23.39 -32.66 -21.87
N LEU A 41 24.08 -32.03 -20.92
CA LEU A 41 25.48 -32.30 -20.62
C LEU A 41 25.70 -33.71 -20.04
N LEU A 42 24.75 -34.21 -19.25
CA LEU A 42 24.79 -35.58 -18.73
C LEU A 42 24.62 -36.60 -19.87
N ALA A 43 23.75 -36.34 -20.83
CA ALA A 43 23.62 -37.17 -22.03
C ALA A 43 24.92 -37.18 -22.86
N GLU A 44 25.57 -36.02 -23.04
CA GLU A 44 26.89 -35.93 -23.68
C GLU A 44 27.96 -36.73 -22.92
N THR A 45 27.96 -36.64 -21.59
CA THR A 45 28.89 -37.38 -20.74
C THR A 45 28.68 -38.89 -20.84
N HIS A 46 27.43 -39.37 -20.83
CA HIS A 46 27.10 -40.79 -21.03
C HIS A 46 27.53 -41.28 -22.42
N LYS A 47 27.39 -40.45 -23.46
CA LYS A 47 27.87 -40.76 -24.81
C LYS A 47 29.39 -40.98 -24.82
N MET A 48 30.16 -40.13 -24.13
CA MET A 48 31.62 -40.29 -24.02
C MET A 48 32.03 -41.56 -23.27
N LEU A 49 31.24 -41.95 -22.26
CA LEU A 49 31.44 -43.17 -21.48
C LEU A 49 30.88 -44.44 -22.16
N GLN A 50 30.30 -44.33 -23.36
CA GLN A 50 29.64 -45.42 -24.10
C GLN A 50 28.45 -46.07 -23.34
N GLU A 51 27.78 -45.29 -22.49
CA GLU A 51 26.63 -45.69 -21.68
C GLU A 51 25.31 -45.38 -22.41
N HIS A 52 25.00 -46.16 -23.45
CA HIS A 52 23.93 -45.84 -24.41
C HIS A 52 22.51 -45.73 -23.81
N GLU A 53 22.15 -46.60 -22.87
CA GLU A 53 20.82 -46.58 -22.25
C GLU A 53 20.63 -45.33 -21.39
N GLN A 54 21.66 -44.99 -20.59
CA GLN A 54 21.65 -43.82 -19.73
C GLN A 54 21.69 -42.52 -20.54
N GLN A 55 22.42 -42.50 -21.66
CA GLN A 55 22.38 -41.40 -22.63
C GLN A 55 20.95 -41.13 -23.11
N GLN A 56 20.23 -42.17 -23.56
CA GLN A 56 18.86 -42.02 -24.05
C GLN A 56 17.91 -41.54 -22.96
N SER A 57 18.06 -42.06 -21.74
CA SER A 57 17.28 -41.61 -20.58
C SER A 57 17.51 -40.12 -20.27
N ALA A 58 18.77 -39.69 -20.23
CA ALA A 58 19.13 -38.29 -20.00
C ALA A 58 18.61 -37.35 -21.10
N LEU A 59 18.61 -37.80 -22.36
CA LEU A 59 18.07 -37.03 -23.48
C LEU A 59 16.55 -36.85 -23.37
N LYS A 60 15.80 -37.90 -23.00
CA LYS A 60 14.35 -37.80 -22.75
C LYS A 60 14.04 -36.82 -21.63
N GLN A 61 14.80 -36.87 -20.53
CA GLN A 61 14.66 -35.91 -19.43
C GLN A 61 14.91 -34.47 -19.92
N TYR A 62 15.98 -34.25 -20.67
CA TYR A 62 16.27 -32.95 -21.29
C TYR A 62 15.09 -32.43 -22.10
N GLU A 63 14.54 -33.23 -23.03
CA GLU A 63 13.44 -32.81 -23.90
C GLU A 63 12.18 -32.43 -23.11
N MET A 64 11.80 -33.25 -22.11
CA MET A 64 10.65 -32.99 -21.26
C MET A 64 10.82 -31.71 -20.45
N ILE A 65 11.98 -31.52 -19.81
CA ILE A 65 12.24 -30.36 -18.94
C ILE A 65 12.43 -29.09 -19.77
N PHE A 66 13.06 -29.18 -20.94
CA PHE A 66 13.18 -28.07 -21.89
C PHE A 66 11.79 -27.59 -22.34
N TRP A 67 10.91 -28.52 -22.74
CA TRP A 67 9.53 -28.18 -23.10
C TRP A 67 8.78 -27.55 -21.93
N PHE A 68 8.86 -28.12 -20.73
CA PHE A 68 8.21 -27.59 -19.53
C PHE A 68 8.68 -26.16 -19.23
N ASN A 69 10.00 -25.92 -19.24
CA ASN A 69 10.59 -24.61 -19.01
C ASN A 69 10.10 -23.59 -20.06
N LYS A 70 10.01 -23.99 -21.34
CA LYS A 70 9.50 -23.13 -22.42
C LYS A 70 8.04 -22.74 -22.21
N GLN A 71 7.19 -23.68 -21.76
CA GLN A 71 5.79 -23.39 -21.45
C GLN A 71 5.67 -22.46 -20.23
N LEU A 72 6.48 -22.67 -19.21
CA LEU A 72 6.50 -21.81 -18.03
C LEU A 72 6.91 -20.37 -18.38
N GLU A 73 7.93 -20.19 -19.22
CA GLU A 73 8.30 -18.86 -19.73
C GLU A 73 7.19 -18.24 -20.60
N THR A 74 6.48 -19.05 -21.38
CA THR A 74 5.30 -18.58 -22.14
C THR A 74 4.21 -18.08 -21.19
N ALA A 75 3.93 -18.78 -20.09
CA ALA A 75 2.96 -18.34 -19.09
C ALA A 75 3.36 -16.99 -18.46
N LYS A 76 4.63 -16.83 -18.08
CA LYS A 76 5.15 -15.56 -17.54
C LYS A 76 5.06 -14.41 -18.55
N GLN A 77 5.37 -14.68 -19.82
CA GLN A 77 5.22 -13.69 -20.89
C GLN A 77 3.76 -13.25 -21.07
N GLN A 78 2.81 -14.19 -21.03
CA GLN A 78 1.38 -13.86 -21.09
C GLN A 78 0.94 -13.00 -19.90
N LEU A 79 1.45 -13.29 -18.69
CA LEU A 79 1.18 -12.47 -17.52
C LEU A 79 1.72 -11.04 -17.69
N ASN A 80 2.94 -10.89 -18.20
CA ASN A 80 3.56 -9.60 -18.49
C ASN A 80 2.82 -8.82 -19.57
N ASN A 81 2.25 -9.51 -20.57
CA ASN A 81 1.43 -8.94 -21.64
C ASN A 81 -0.04 -8.70 -21.21
N HIS A 82 -0.32 -8.67 -19.91
CA HIS A 82 -1.66 -8.44 -19.35
C HIS A 82 -2.73 -9.47 -19.78
N ASN A 83 -2.33 -10.72 -20.05
CA ASN A 83 -3.20 -11.84 -20.39
C ASN A 83 -3.23 -12.93 -19.28
N PRO A 84 -3.74 -12.62 -18.06
CA PRO A 84 -3.66 -13.52 -16.91
C PRO A 84 -4.41 -14.85 -17.12
N ARG A 85 -5.51 -14.85 -17.89
CA ARG A 85 -6.29 -16.08 -18.17
C ARG A 85 -5.49 -17.13 -18.93
N GLN A 86 -4.74 -16.70 -19.95
CA GLN A 86 -3.92 -17.62 -20.74
C GLN A 86 -2.73 -18.12 -19.92
N ALA A 87 -2.11 -17.22 -19.15
CA ALA A 87 -1.05 -17.59 -18.21
C ALA A 87 -1.54 -18.65 -17.20
N GLU A 88 -2.74 -18.47 -16.66
CA GLU A 88 -3.36 -19.41 -15.71
C GLU A 88 -3.63 -20.77 -16.34
N GLN A 89 -4.18 -20.81 -17.55
CA GLN A 89 -4.45 -22.05 -18.28
C GLN A 89 -3.16 -22.86 -18.49
N ILE A 90 -2.10 -22.23 -19.01
CA ILE A 90 -0.80 -22.89 -19.23
C ILE A 90 -0.24 -23.38 -17.89
N THR A 91 -0.25 -22.53 -16.86
CA THR A 91 0.30 -22.87 -15.54
C THR A 91 -0.44 -24.05 -14.90
N LYS A 92 -1.78 -24.09 -15.00
CA LYS A 92 -2.58 -25.22 -14.51
C LYS A 92 -2.29 -26.52 -15.26
N GLN A 93 -2.10 -26.46 -16.58
CA GLN A 93 -1.69 -27.63 -17.37
C GLN A 93 -0.32 -28.15 -16.93
N LEU A 94 0.64 -27.27 -16.65
CA LEU A 94 1.96 -27.67 -16.13
C LEU A 94 1.86 -28.33 -14.76
N LEU A 95 1.01 -27.81 -13.86
CA LEU A 95 0.78 -28.38 -12.53
C LEU A 95 0.03 -29.72 -12.57
N GLN A 96 -0.75 -30.01 -13.62
CA GLN A 96 -1.33 -31.34 -13.84
C GLN A 96 -0.26 -32.38 -14.20
N LEU A 97 0.78 -31.97 -14.94
CA LEU A 97 1.88 -32.84 -15.34
C LEU A 97 2.90 -33.06 -14.21
N VAL A 98 3.24 -31.99 -13.49
CA VAL A 98 4.17 -32.00 -12.36
C VAL A 98 3.52 -31.31 -11.16
N PRO A 99 2.78 -32.06 -10.33
CA PRO A 99 2.18 -31.52 -9.12
C PRO A 99 3.24 -30.90 -8.22
N ASN A 100 2.91 -29.76 -7.60
CA ASN A 100 3.75 -29.04 -6.66
C ASN A 100 5.09 -28.53 -7.21
N GLU A 101 5.25 -28.43 -8.54
CA GLU A 101 6.42 -27.77 -9.12
C GLU A 101 6.48 -26.30 -8.66
N TYR A 102 7.53 -25.95 -7.93
CA TYR A 102 7.57 -24.72 -7.15
C TYR A 102 7.53 -23.44 -7.99
N ARG A 103 8.03 -23.47 -9.24
CA ARG A 103 8.05 -22.30 -10.14
C ARG A 103 6.69 -22.10 -10.82
N ALA A 104 6.00 -23.18 -11.13
CA ALA A 104 4.63 -23.15 -11.64
C ALA A 104 3.65 -22.69 -10.54
N LEU A 105 3.78 -23.20 -9.30
CA LEU A 105 3.02 -22.68 -8.15
C LEU A 105 3.29 -21.19 -7.91
N GLN A 106 4.55 -20.75 -8.01
CA GLN A 106 4.89 -19.33 -7.92
C GLN A 106 4.20 -18.51 -9.01
N THR A 107 4.24 -18.98 -10.26
CA THR A 107 3.59 -18.29 -11.39
C THR A 107 2.07 -18.20 -11.17
N LEU A 108 1.46 -19.24 -10.61
CA LEU A 108 0.04 -19.23 -10.26
C LEU A 108 -0.27 -18.23 -9.14
N ALA A 109 0.59 -18.12 -8.14
CA ALA A 109 0.49 -17.12 -7.08
C ALA A 109 0.62 -15.70 -7.66
N ASP A 110 1.59 -15.45 -8.55
CA ASP A 110 1.78 -14.15 -9.20
C ASP A 110 0.57 -13.75 -10.07
N ILE A 111 -0.10 -14.73 -10.71
CA ILE A 111 -1.37 -14.52 -11.41
C ILE A 111 -2.45 -14.07 -10.42
N ALA A 112 -2.62 -14.77 -9.30
CA ALA A 112 -3.59 -14.42 -8.26
C ALA A 112 -3.37 -13.00 -7.74
N LEU A 113 -2.13 -12.62 -7.45
CA LEU A 113 -1.76 -11.26 -7.06
C LEU A 113 -2.12 -10.24 -8.15
N LYS A 114 -1.81 -10.53 -9.42
CA LYS A 114 -2.08 -9.62 -10.55
C LYS A 114 -3.57 -9.37 -10.77
N VAL A 115 -4.43 -10.38 -10.55
CA VAL A 115 -5.89 -10.24 -10.66
C VAL A 115 -6.54 -9.71 -9.38
N GLY A 116 -5.75 -9.50 -8.32
CA GLY A 116 -6.21 -8.94 -7.04
C GLY A 116 -6.79 -9.96 -6.06
N ASP A 117 -6.68 -11.27 -6.33
CA ASP A 117 -7.09 -12.31 -5.40
C ASP A 117 -6.00 -12.56 -4.34
N SER A 118 -5.99 -11.69 -3.33
CA SER A 118 -5.01 -11.72 -2.24
C SER A 118 -5.09 -12.99 -1.40
N LYS A 119 -6.28 -13.60 -1.29
CA LYS A 119 -6.46 -14.83 -0.53
C LYS A 119 -5.83 -16.01 -1.27
N ALA A 120 -6.18 -16.20 -2.54
CA ALA A 120 -5.58 -17.25 -3.35
C ALA A 120 -4.06 -17.08 -3.46
N TYR A 121 -3.57 -15.83 -3.58
CA TYR A 121 -2.14 -15.55 -3.58
C TYR A 121 -1.44 -16.10 -2.33
N LEU A 122 -1.95 -15.79 -1.13
CA LEU A 122 -1.37 -16.28 0.13
C LEU A 122 -1.51 -17.81 0.27
N ASP A 123 -2.69 -18.36 -0.02
CA ASP A 123 -2.96 -19.79 0.10
C ASP A 123 -2.05 -20.62 -0.82
N ILE A 124 -1.86 -20.20 -2.07
CA ILE A 124 -0.96 -20.87 -3.03
C ILE A 124 0.50 -20.74 -2.59
N SER A 125 0.93 -19.55 -2.13
CA SER A 125 2.30 -19.35 -1.63
C SER A 125 2.59 -20.21 -0.40
N LYS A 126 1.62 -20.36 0.51
CA LYS A 126 1.73 -21.25 1.67
C LYS A 126 1.81 -22.71 1.26
N HIS A 127 0.94 -23.16 0.35
CA HIS A 127 1.00 -24.53 -0.21
C HIS A 127 2.36 -24.81 -0.86
N ASN A 128 2.93 -23.83 -1.58
CA ASN A 128 4.26 -23.97 -2.17
C ASN A 128 5.34 -24.13 -1.10
N LEU A 129 5.28 -23.34 -0.01
CA LEU A 129 6.19 -23.48 1.13
C LEU A 129 6.12 -24.86 1.77
N GLU A 130 4.91 -25.38 2.00
CA GLU A 130 4.70 -26.69 2.64
C GLU A 130 5.32 -27.84 1.83
N ASN A 131 5.34 -27.74 0.50
CA ASN A 131 5.86 -28.77 -0.40
C ASN A 131 7.32 -28.56 -0.84
N ASN A 132 7.86 -27.34 -0.72
CA ASN A 132 9.16 -26.96 -1.29
C ASN A 132 10.02 -26.08 -0.35
N SER A 133 9.90 -26.27 0.97
CA SER A 133 10.54 -25.45 2.01
C SER A 133 12.07 -25.36 1.92
N GLN A 134 12.73 -26.34 1.31
CA GLN A 134 14.16 -26.38 1.05
C GLN A 134 14.63 -25.38 -0.03
N LYS A 135 13.72 -24.86 -0.86
CA LYS A 135 14.05 -23.95 -1.97
C LYS A 135 14.06 -22.50 -1.47
N GLN A 136 15.21 -21.85 -1.52
CA GLN A 136 15.38 -20.45 -1.09
C GLN A 136 14.40 -19.48 -1.79
N ALA A 137 14.11 -19.69 -3.07
CA ALA A 137 13.14 -18.88 -3.82
C ALA A 137 11.74 -18.96 -3.20
N VAL A 138 11.34 -20.12 -2.68
CA VAL A 138 10.02 -20.32 -2.06
C VAL A 138 9.91 -19.57 -0.74
N LEU A 139 10.97 -19.58 0.08
CA LEU A 139 11.04 -18.79 1.33
C LEU A 139 10.89 -17.28 1.04
N VAL A 140 11.62 -16.78 0.04
CA VAL A 140 11.54 -15.37 -0.40
C VAL A 140 10.13 -15.02 -0.84
N ASN A 141 9.52 -15.85 -1.68
CA ASN A 141 8.19 -15.60 -2.23
C ASN A 141 7.10 -15.65 -1.16
N TYR A 142 7.23 -16.54 -0.17
CA TYR A 142 6.31 -16.56 0.97
C TYR A 142 6.42 -15.30 1.83
N CYS A 143 7.65 -14.81 2.09
CA CYS A 143 7.83 -13.52 2.76
C CYS A 143 7.17 -12.37 2.00
N GLN A 144 7.31 -12.34 0.67
CA GLN A 144 6.66 -11.35 -0.18
C GLN A 144 5.13 -11.48 -0.13
N ALA A 145 4.60 -12.69 -0.10
CA ALA A 145 3.17 -12.95 0.00
C ALA A 145 2.60 -12.44 1.33
N LEU A 146 3.26 -12.75 2.46
CA LEU A 146 2.87 -12.23 3.77
C LEU A 146 2.91 -10.70 3.81
N LEU A 147 3.95 -10.08 3.23
CA LEU A 147 4.06 -8.61 3.19
C LEU A 147 2.92 -7.98 2.37
N ASN A 148 2.70 -8.46 1.15
CA ASN A 148 1.69 -7.94 0.23
C ASN A 148 0.25 -8.16 0.76
N THR A 149 0.03 -9.24 1.51
CA THR A 149 -1.25 -9.54 2.16
C THR A 149 -1.36 -9.01 3.60
N LYS A 150 -0.41 -8.15 3.99
CA LYS A 150 -0.38 -7.42 5.28
C LYS A 150 -0.30 -8.30 6.52
N GLN A 151 0.16 -9.55 6.39
CA GLN A 151 0.40 -10.48 7.49
C GLN A 151 1.75 -10.20 8.15
N PHE A 152 1.93 -8.99 8.71
CA PHE A 152 3.24 -8.52 9.18
C PHE A 152 3.77 -9.29 10.39
N GLU A 153 2.92 -9.63 11.36
CA GLU A 153 3.33 -10.43 12.54
C GLU A 153 3.72 -11.86 12.15
N GLU A 154 2.98 -12.47 11.23
CA GLU A 154 3.31 -13.78 10.70
C GLU A 154 4.64 -13.74 9.93
N LEU A 155 4.88 -12.68 9.14
CA LEU A 155 6.14 -12.46 8.45
C LEU A 155 7.32 -12.36 9.42
N LEU A 156 7.20 -11.55 10.48
CA LEU A 156 8.25 -11.41 11.48
C LEU A 156 8.49 -12.70 12.26
N THR A 157 7.44 -13.48 12.52
CA THR A 157 7.56 -14.79 13.18
C THR A 157 8.28 -15.78 12.28
N PHE A 158 7.82 -15.92 11.03
CA PHE A 158 8.42 -16.80 10.03
C PHE A 158 9.90 -16.45 9.77
N TYR A 159 10.21 -15.16 9.68
CA TYR A 159 11.59 -14.68 9.54
C TYR A 159 12.51 -15.19 10.67
N ARG A 160 12.06 -15.10 11.93
CA ARG A 160 12.86 -15.51 13.09
C ARG A 160 13.02 -17.02 13.22
N THR A 161 12.01 -17.79 12.83
CA THR A 161 11.98 -19.25 13.09
C THR A 161 12.42 -20.08 11.89
N SER A 162 12.28 -19.59 10.66
CA SER A 162 12.46 -20.38 9.44
C SER A 162 13.55 -19.84 8.50
N ILE A 163 14.15 -18.68 8.78
CA ILE A 163 15.14 -18.04 7.91
C ILE A 163 16.48 -17.89 8.65
N PRO A 164 17.33 -18.94 8.70
CA PRO A 164 18.58 -18.92 9.47
C PRO A 164 19.67 -18.03 8.84
N SER A 165 19.60 -17.76 7.54
CA SER A 165 20.58 -16.93 6.82
C SER A 165 19.84 -16.05 5.80
N PRO A 166 19.34 -14.89 6.25
CA PRO A 166 18.50 -14.05 5.41
C PRO A 166 19.33 -13.35 4.32
N THR A 167 18.77 -13.27 3.12
CA THR A 167 19.33 -12.45 2.05
C THR A 167 19.07 -10.97 2.33
N LEU A 168 19.87 -10.09 1.74
CA LEU A 168 19.63 -8.63 1.82
C LEU A 168 18.23 -8.25 1.27
N PHE A 169 17.70 -9.03 0.32
CA PHE A 169 16.34 -8.85 -0.17
C PHE A 169 15.29 -9.15 0.92
N ILE A 170 15.40 -10.28 1.62
CA ILE A 170 14.48 -10.61 2.72
C ILE A 170 14.59 -9.54 3.82
N GLU A 171 15.79 -9.13 4.20
CA GLU A 171 16.02 -8.04 5.16
C GLU A 171 15.26 -6.77 4.77
N SER A 172 15.26 -6.40 3.47
CA SER A 172 14.49 -5.25 2.99
C SER A 172 12.98 -5.40 3.18
N LEU A 173 12.42 -6.61 3.03
CA LEU A 173 11.00 -6.89 3.30
C LEU A 173 10.69 -6.76 4.79
N ILE A 174 11.59 -7.21 5.66
CA ILE A 174 11.46 -7.09 7.12
C ILE A 174 11.52 -5.64 7.57
N ALA A 175 12.38 -4.82 6.97
CA ALA A 175 12.41 -3.38 7.23
C ALA A 175 11.06 -2.72 6.88
N ILE A 176 10.44 -3.09 5.75
CA ILE A 176 9.11 -2.60 5.36
C ILE A 176 8.05 -3.04 6.38
N ALA A 177 8.06 -4.31 6.80
CA ALA A 177 7.13 -4.81 7.83
C ALA A 177 7.25 -4.03 9.14
N HIS A 178 8.47 -3.77 9.61
CA HIS A 178 8.70 -2.95 10.79
C HIS A 178 8.19 -1.51 10.63
N VAL A 179 8.35 -0.88 9.46
CA VAL A 179 7.74 0.44 9.20
C VAL A 179 6.22 0.36 9.30
N LYS A 180 5.57 -0.66 8.69
CA LYS A 180 4.11 -0.83 8.75
C LYS A 180 3.58 -1.10 10.15
N MET A 181 4.41 -1.66 11.02
CA MET A 181 4.10 -1.89 12.44
C MET A 181 4.58 -0.76 13.36
N MET A 182 4.99 0.39 12.80
CA MET A 182 5.52 1.54 13.55
C MET A 182 6.77 1.23 14.40
N GLN A 183 7.49 0.15 14.12
CA GLN A 183 8.74 -0.24 14.77
C GLN A 183 9.94 0.44 14.09
N PHE A 184 9.92 1.78 14.05
CA PHE A 184 10.84 2.59 13.23
C PHE A 184 12.31 2.37 13.55
N ASP A 185 12.69 2.20 14.82
CA ASP A 185 14.10 2.03 15.18
C ASP A 185 14.66 0.69 14.67
N LYS A 186 13.84 -0.37 14.69
CA LYS A 186 14.20 -1.66 14.08
C LYS A 186 14.33 -1.53 12.56
N ALA A 187 13.39 -0.82 11.92
CA ALA A 187 13.46 -0.57 10.48
C ALA A 187 14.72 0.22 10.09
N LYS A 188 15.05 1.29 10.83
CA LYS A 188 16.27 2.10 10.62
C LYS A 188 17.54 1.26 10.76
N ALA A 189 17.63 0.41 11.78
CA ALA A 189 18.77 -0.48 11.97
C ALA A 189 18.99 -1.40 10.75
N ILE A 190 17.92 -1.96 10.20
CA ILE A 190 18.00 -2.80 8.99
C ILE A 190 18.37 -1.95 7.77
N TYR A 191 17.76 -0.78 7.56
CA TYR A 191 18.12 0.09 6.44
C TYR A 191 19.59 0.55 6.49
N ASN A 192 20.14 0.83 7.67
CA ASN A 192 21.55 1.14 7.83
C ASN A 192 22.44 -0.07 7.49
N LYS A 193 22.08 -1.28 7.92
CA LYS A 193 22.77 -2.51 7.50
C LYS A 193 22.76 -2.70 5.98
N LEU A 194 21.65 -2.39 5.32
CA LEU A 194 21.53 -2.45 3.86
C LEU A 194 22.40 -1.37 3.17
N LEU A 195 22.48 -0.17 3.75
CA LEU A 195 23.39 0.88 3.29
C LEU A 195 24.86 0.47 3.42
N ASP A 196 25.26 -0.10 4.55
CA ASP A 196 26.63 -0.59 4.80
C ASP A 196 27.03 -1.67 3.78
N ALA A 197 26.06 -2.48 3.34
CA ALA A 197 26.24 -3.49 2.28
C ALA A 197 26.11 -2.92 0.85
N ASN A 198 25.92 -1.61 0.69
CA ASN A 198 25.63 -0.91 -0.57
C ASN A 198 24.47 -1.54 -1.37
N TYR A 199 23.48 -2.11 -0.67
CA TYR A 199 22.32 -2.76 -1.28
C TYR A 199 21.20 -1.75 -1.51
N TYR A 200 21.00 -1.34 -2.77
CA TYR A 200 20.00 -0.33 -3.15
C TYR A 200 20.10 0.97 -2.33
N ALA A 201 21.32 1.49 -2.15
CA ALA A 201 21.61 2.60 -1.22
C ALA A 201 20.72 3.84 -1.40
N ALA A 202 20.43 4.25 -2.65
CA ALA A 202 19.52 5.37 -2.93
C ALA A 202 18.10 5.13 -2.37
N HIS A 203 17.59 3.90 -2.49
CA HIS A 203 16.28 3.54 -1.95
C HIS A 203 16.31 3.45 -0.42
N CYS A 204 17.40 2.98 0.18
CA CYS A 204 17.55 2.99 1.64
C CYS A 204 17.49 4.42 2.20
N HIS A 205 18.19 5.38 1.59
CA HIS A 205 18.07 6.80 1.95
C HIS A 205 16.66 7.33 1.77
N LEU A 206 15.99 7.03 0.66
CA LEU A 206 14.58 7.41 0.45
C LEU A 206 13.68 6.85 1.57
N ARG A 207 13.86 5.59 1.97
CA ARG A 207 13.06 4.95 3.04
C ARG A 207 13.39 5.50 4.43
N LEU A 208 14.66 5.80 4.73
CA LEU A 208 15.06 6.50 5.96
C LEU A 208 14.44 7.89 6.01
N GLY A 209 14.50 8.68 4.93
CA GLY A 209 13.86 9.99 4.84
C GLY A 209 12.35 9.92 5.09
N ASN A 210 11.67 8.89 4.57
CA ASN A 210 10.25 8.64 4.86
C ASN A 210 10.01 8.40 6.36
N ILE A 211 10.88 7.65 7.04
CA ILE A 211 10.78 7.42 8.49
C ILE A 211 10.97 8.73 9.27
N GLU A 212 11.98 9.53 8.93
CA GLU A 212 12.24 10.80 9.62
C GLU A 212 11.08 11.79 9.41
N LYS A 213 10.51 11.84 8.20
CA LYS A 213 9.30 12.62 7.91
C LYS A 213 8.12 12.20 8.79
N ILE A 214 7.95 10.89 9.00
CA ILE A 214 6.89 10.34 9.86
C ILE A 214 7.13 10.74 11.32
N LYS A 215 8.38 10.67 11.80
CA LYS A 215 8.77 11.08 13.16
C LYS A 215 8.69 12.60 13.39
N GLY A 216 8.76 13.40 12.32
CA GLY A 216 8.72 14.86 12.36
C GLY A 216 10.10 15.52 12.23
N ASP A 217 11.16 14.74 12.05
CA ASP A 217 12.55 15.21 11.90
C ASP A 217 12.80 15.67 10.46
N THR A 218 12.16 16.78 10.09
CA THR A 218 12.06 17.25 8.70
C THR A 218 13.42 17.58 8.07
N GLU A 219 14.35 18.15 8.83
CA GLU A 219 15.71 18.43 8.35
C GLU A 219 16.48 17.16 7.98
N LEU A 220 16.35 16.11 8.79
CA LEU A 220 16.98 14.82 8.52
C LEU A 220 16.30 14.11 7.35
N ALA A 221 14.98 14.25 7.20
CA ALA A 221 14.25 13.78 6.03
C ALA A 221 14.79 14.43 4.74
N ILE A 222 14.93 15.76 4.70
CA ILE A 222 15.51 16.50 3.57
C ILE A 222 16.93 16.01 3.27
N THR A 223 17.75 15.81 4.30
CA THR A 223 19.12 15.31 4.16
C THR A 223 19.15 13.96 3.46
N HIS A 224 18.33 13.01 3.91
CA HIS A 224 18.24 11.69 3.30
C HIS A 224 17.67 11.72 1.88
N TYR A 225 16.65 12.54 1.59
CA TYR A 225 16.14 12.67 0.23
C TYR A 225 17.19 13.25 -0.73
N LYS A 226 17.98 14.23 -0.28
CA LYS A 226 19.12 14.75 -1.07
C LYS A 226 20.19 13.70 -1.30
N GLN A 227 20.54 12.89 -0.29
CA GLN A 227 21.48 11.77 -0.44
C GLN A 227 20.97 10.73 -1.46
N ALA A 228 19.68 10.39 -1.40
CA ALA A 228 19.06 9.51 -2.39
C ALA A 228 19.20 10.06 -3.81
N LEU A 229 18.92 11.35 -4.02
CA LEU A 229 19.02 12.01 -5.32
C LEU A 229 20.46 12.21 -5.81
N GLN A 230 21.45 12.27 -4.91
CA GLN A 230 22.86 12.25 -5.29
C GLN A 230 23.30 10.88 -5.84
N LEU A 231 22.71 9.79 -5.32
CA LEU A 231 23.02 8.41 -5.74
C LEU A 231 22.22 7.99 -6.98
N ASP A 232 20.94 8.35 -7.06
CA ASP A 232 20.12 8.18 -8.25
C ASP A 232 19.19 9.39 -8.39
N ASN A 233 19.54 10.28 -9.30
CA ASN A 233 18.78 11.50 -9.55
C ASN A 233 17.44 11.23 -10.26
N ARG A 234 17.11 9.98 -10.63
CA ARG A 234 15.86 9.63 -11.35
C ARG A 234 14.71 9.25 -10.43
N LEU A 235 14.91 9.30 -9.12
CA LEU A 235 13.91 8.91 -8.12
C LEU A 235 12.81 9.97 -7.98
N GLY A 236 11.74 9.82 -8.77
CA GLY A 236 10.57 10.68 -8.72
C GLY A 236 9.92 10.73 -7.33
N GLU A 237 9.89 9.60 -6.62
CA GLU A 237 9.39 9.55 -5.23
C GLU A 237 10.20 10.47 -4.29
N ALA A 238 11.52 10.56 -4.47
CA ALA A 238 12.37 11.42 -3.63
C ALA A 238 12.12 12.90 -3.91
N TYR A 239 12.03 13.30 -5.18
CA TYR A 239 11.65 14.66 -5.55
C TYR A 239 10.24 15.02 -5.06
N TRP A 240 9.27 14.13 -5.23
CA TRP A 240 7.91 14.37 -4.74
C TRP A 240 7.85 14.49 -3.22
N ASN A 241 8.59 13.65 -2.50
CA ASN A 241 8.67 13.76 -1.04
C ASN A 241 9.27 15.09 -0.60
N LEU A 242 10.33 15.59 -1.27
CA LEU A 242 10.88 16.94 -1.03
C LEU A 242 9.85 18.03 -1.35
N ALA A 243 9.19 17.95 -2.50
CA ALA A 243 8.17 18.91 -2.94
C ALA A 243 7.00 19.02 -1.94
N ASN A 244 6.66 17.91 -1.29
CA ASN A 244 5.57 17.84 -0.33
C ASN A 244 5.96 18.33 1.07
N LEU A 245 7.23 18.69 1.31
CA LEU A 245 7.67 19.36 2.53
C LEU A 245 7.51 20.88 2.40
N LYS A 246 6.79 21.51 3.34
CA LYS A 246 6.56 22.95 3.40
C LYS A 246 7.85 23.74 3.66
N THR A 247 8.81 23.14 4.35
CA THR A 247 10.12 23.72 4.66
C THR A 247 11.16 23.58 3.54
N TYR A 248 10.86 22.84 2.46
CA TYR A 248 11.78 22.67 1.34
C TYR A 248 11.42 23.57 0.16
N THR A 249 12.41 24.29 -0.37
CA THR A 249 12.27 25.08 -1.61
C THR A 249 13.28 24.57 -2.64
N PHE A 250 12.81 24.30 -3.85
CA PHE A 250 13.66 23.90 -4.96
C PHE A 250 14.56 25.05 -5.41
N ASN A 251 15.83 24.74 -5.66
CA ASN A 251 16.74 25.70 -6.31
C ASN A 251 16.72 25.51 -7.83
N ASN A 252 17.31 26.44 -8.59
CA ASN A 252 17.33 26.40 -10.06
C ASN A 252 17.92 25.10 -10.63
N ARG A 253 18.96 24.53 -10.01
CA ARG A 253 19.55 23.26 -10.47
C ARG A 253 18.59 22.08 -10.30
N ASP A 254 17.81 22.09 -9.22
CA ASP A 254 16.79 21.06 -9.00
C ASP A 254 15.70 21.15 -10.08
N ILE A 255 15.28 22.38 -10.41
CA ILE A 255 14.28 22.65 -11.46
C ILE A 255 14.81 22.22 -12.83
N ASP A 256 16.04 22.59 -13.19
CA ASP A 256 16.67 22.20 -14.46
C ASP A 256 16.73 20.68 -14.60
N SER A 257 17.13 19.97 -13.53
CA SER A 257 17.14 18.50 -13.46
C SER A 257 15.74 17.90 -13.65
N LEU A 258 14.72 18.45 -12.97
CA LEU A 258 13.33 18.01 -13.13
C LEU A 258 12.82 18.25 -14.57
N VAL A 259 13.17 19.37 -15.20
CA VAL A 259 12.81 19.68 -16.59
C VAL A 259 13.47 18.69 -17.54
N GLU A 260 14.78 18.44 -17.42
CA GLU A 260 15.50 17.48 -18.26
C GLU A 260 14.89 16.08 -18.17
N GLN A 261 14.68 15.59 -16.95
CA GLN A 261 14.17 14.23 -16.73
C GLN A 261 12.74 14.04 -17.23
N THR A 262 11.90 15.07 -17.14
CA THR A 262 10.50 14.99 -17.60
C THR A 262 10.37 14.99 -19.12
N GLN A 263 11.34 15.56 -19.86
CA GLN A 263 11.32 15.59 -21.33
C GLN A 263 11.49 14.21 -21.97
N SER A 264 12.33 13.35 -21.39
CA SER A 264 12.62 12.00 -21.91
C SER A 264 11.84 10.88 -21.21
N ALA A 265 10.85 11.22 -20.38
CA ALA A 265 10.23 10.26 -19.48
C ALA A 265 9.25 9.31 -20.19
N VAL A 266 9.42 8.01 -19.96
CA VAL A 266 8.40 6.99 -20.28
C VAL A 266 7.22 7.16 -19.32
N GLN A 267 6.00 7.03 -19.83
CA GLN A 267 4.77 7.15 -19.02
C GLN A 267 4.69 6.03 -17.97
N ASN A 268 5.04 6.37 -16.74
CA ASN A 268 4.99 5.51 -15.57
C ASN A 268 4.84 6.34 -14.29
N LEU A 269 4.67 5.67 -13.14
CA LEU A 269 4.48 6.36 -11.85
C LEU A 269 5.64 7.31 -11.51
N ASN A 270 6.88 6.90 -11.80
CA ASN A 270 8.07 7.72 -11.54
C ASN A 270 8.01 9.05 -12.31
N SER A 271 7.67 9.00 -13.61
CA SER A 271 7.51 10.20 -14.43
C SER A 271 6.39 11.11 -13.93
N ALA A 272 5.27 10.56 -13.46
CA ALA A 272 4.19 11.35 -12.88
C ALA A 272 4.66 12.10 -11.64
N GLN A 273 5.38 11.41 -10.73
CA GLN A 273 5.93 12.02 -9.51
C GLN A 273 6.94 13.14 -9.81
N LEU A 274 7.77 12.99 -10.84
CA LEU A 274 8.65 14.07 -11.33
C LEU A 274 7.84 15.28 -11.81
N TYR A 275 6.77 15.08 -12.58
CA TYR A 275 5.89 16.17 -13.01
C TYR A 275 5.17 16.84 -11.82
N PHE A 276 4.71 16.10 -10.82
CA PHE A 276 4.14 16.69 -9.60
C PHE A 276 5.16 17.54 -8.83
N ALA A 277 6.40 17.05 -8.70
CA ALA A 277 7.47 17.81 -8.06
C ALA A 277 7.82 19.08 -8.84
N LEU A 278 7.89 19.01 -10.17
CA LEU A 278 8.15 20.16 -11.04
C LEU A 278 7.01 21.19 -10.97
N ALA A 279 5.75 20.75 -10.98
CA ALA A 279 4.60 21.63 -10.80
C ALA A 279 4.70 22.39 -9.46
N LYS A 280 5.08 21.68 -8.38
CA LYS A 280 5.31 22.30 -7.08
C LYS A 280 6.47 23.30 -7.09
N ALA A 281 7.55 23.02 -7.80
CA ALA A 281 8.67 23.96 -7.95
C ALA A 281 8.24 25.24 -8.70
N TYR A 282 7.43 25.12 -9.74
CA TYR A 282 6.84 26.29 -10.42
C TYR A 282 5.87 27.08 -9.52
N GLU A 283 5.07 26.39 -8.69
CA GLU A 283 4.24 27.03 -7.67
C GLU A 283 5.07 27.84 -6.66
N GLN A 284 6.20 27.30 -6.20
CA GLN A 284 7.15 28.01 -5.31
C GLN A 284 7.75 29.25 -5.98
N CYS A 285 7.86 29.25 -7.31
CA CYS A 285 8.29 30.41 -8.10
C CYS A 285 7.14 31.35 -8.49
N HIS A 286 5.92 31.16 -7.95
CA HIS A 286 4.70 31.89 -8.31
C HIS A 286 4.31 31.81 -9.80
N ASN A 287 4.82 30.83 -10.54
CA ASN A 287 4.44 30.58 -11.92
C ASN A 287 3.25 29.61 -11.99
N TYR A 288 2.07 30.10 -11.61
CA TYR A 288 0.86 29.28 -11.47
C TYR A 288 0.38 28.66 -12.78
N GLU A 289 0.53 29.37 -13.90
CA GLU A 289 0.19 28.88 -15.25
C GLU A 289 1.02 27.65 -15.61
N LEU A 290 2.35 27.73 -15.44
CA LEU A 290 3.24 26.63 -15.77
C LEU A 290 3.11 25.48 -14.77
N SER A 291 2.89 25.80 -13.49
CA SER A 291 2.53 24.82 -12.46
C SER A 291 1.31 23.99 -12.89
N PHE A 292 0.20 24.65 -13.25
CA PHE A 292 -1.03 23.97 -13.63
C PHE A 292 -0.86 23.11 -14.89
N LYS A 293 -0.25 23.65 -15.95
CA LYS A 293 0.05 22.87 -17.17
C LYS A 293 0.93 21.65 -16.91
N THR A 294 1.87 21.75 -15.98
CA THR A 294 2.75 20.65 -15.58
C THR A 294 1.96 19.61 -14.78
N LEU A 295 1.07 20.07 -13.89
CA LEU A 295 0.18 19.23 -13.11
C LEU A 295 -0.81 18.43 -14.00
N GLU A 296 -1.35 19.04 -15.06
CA GLU A 296 -2.19 18.34 -16.04
C GLU A 296 -1.47 17.15 -16.68
N LYS A 297 -0.17 17.29 -16.99
CA LYS A 297 0.65 16.18 -17.50
C LYS A 297 0.80 15.06 -16.47
N ALA A 298 1.07 15.42 -15.21
CA ALA A 298 1.19 14.46 -14.11
C ALA A 298 -0.11 13.65 -13.95
N ASN A 299 -1.24 14.36 -13.89
CA ASN A 299 -2.57 13.80 -13.74
C ASN A 299 -2.99 12.94 -14.94
N LYS A 300 -2.64 13.35 -16.17
CA LYS A 300 -2.88 12.53 -17.38
C LYS A 300 -2.17 11.19 -17.32
N ILE A 301 -0.91 11.16 -16.86
CA ILE A 301 -0.15 9.92 -16.69
C ILE A 301 -0.80 9.05 -15.60
N GLN A 302 -1.10 9.62 -14.43
CA GLN A 302 -1.74 8.87 -13.34
C GLN A 302 -3.10 8.29 -13.72
N LYS A 303 -3.93 9.06 -14.44
CA LYS A 303 -5.23 8.59 -14.95
C LYS A 303 -5.08 7.40 -15.91
N ALA A 304 -4.07 7.42 -16.78
CA ALA A 304 -3.80 6.31 -17.68
C ALA A 304 -3.33 5.04 -16.93
N LEU A 305 -2.53 5.21 -15.88
CA LEU A 305 -2.03 4.11 -15.05
C LEU A 305 -3.11 3.54 -14.11
N THR A 306 -3.99 4.39 -13.60
CA THR A 306 -5.03 4.04 -12.62
C THR A 306 -6.39 4.60 -13.03
N PRO A 307 -7.06 3.99 -14.02
CA PRO A 307 -8.37 4.47 -14.46
C PRO A 307 -9.41 4.38 -13.34
N TYR A 308 -10.08 5.51 -13.06
CA TYR A 308 -11.19 5.54 -12.13
C TYR A 308 -12.42 4.82 -12.71
N LYS A 309 -13.11 4.07 -11.86
CA LYS A 309 -14.39 3.44 -12.17
C LYS A 309 -15.41 3.91 -11.13
N PRO A 310 -16.46 4.63 -11.54
CA PRO A 310 -17.54 5.01 -10.64
C PRO A 310 -18.17 3.79 -9.98
N SER A 311 -18.63 3.97 -8.75
CA SER A 311 -19.26 2.93 -7.95
C SER A 311 -20.75 3.22 -7.79
N ASN A 312 -21.58 2.17 -7.85
CA ASN A 312 -23.01 2.30 -7.52
C ASN A 312 -23.30 2.22 -6.01
N PHE A 313 -22.26 2.23 -5.18
CA PHE A 313 -22.35 2.00 -3.74
C PHE A 313 -23.25 3.03 -3.04
N THR A 314 -23.06 4.32 -3.32
CA THR A 314 -23.90 5.41 -2.76
C THR A 314 -25.37 5.22 -3.09
N PHE A 315 -25.67 4.84 -4.33
CA PHE A 315 -27.04 4.52 -4.74
C PHE A 315 -27.62 3.32 -3.97
N ARG A 316 -26.84 2.23 -3.81
CA ARG A 316 -27.27 1.05 -3.03
C ARG A 316 -27.54 1.40 -1.56
N CYS A 317 -26.69 2.22 -0.94
CA CYS A 317 -26.93 2.70 0.42
C CYS A 317 -28.25 3.45 0.52
N LYS A 318 -28.45 4.50 -0.29
CA LYS A 318 -29.68 5.31 -0.28
C LYS A 318 -30.94 4.49 -0.53
N LYS A 319 -30.85 3.45 -1.37
CA LYS A 319 -31.99 2.59 -1.73
C LYS A 319 -32.33 1.58 -0.64
N TYR A 320 -31.33 0.94 -0.03
CA TYR A 320 -31.55 -0.26 0.79
C TYR A 320 -31.26 -0.08 2.28
N LEU A 321 -30.45 0.91 2.67
CA LEU A 321 -30.11 1.21 4.06
C LEU A 321 -30.91 2.40 4.58
N THR A 322 -32.24 2.27 4.57
CA THR A 322 -33.15 3.37 4.96
C THR A 322 -33.52 3.36 6.44
N GLN A 323 -33.11 2.35 7.19
CA GLN A 323 -33.40 2.18 8.62
C GLN A 323 -32.16 1.71 9.37
N ARG A 324 -32.07 2.07 10.65
CA ARG A 324 -30.97 1.66 11.53
C ARG A 324 -31.00 0.15 11.75
N SER A 325 -29.83 -0.48 11.74
CA SER A 325 -29.73 -1.88 12.17
C SER A 325 -29.99 -1.96 13.67
N ILE A 326 -30.98 -2.76 14.07
CA ILE A 326 -31.20 -3.12 15.48
C ILE A 326 -30.14 -4.16 15.84
N ASN A 327 -29.42 -3.93 16.94
CA ASN A 327 -28.32 -4.79 17.34
C ASN A 327 -28.41 -5.16 18.81
N ASN A 328 -28.34 -6.46 19.09
CA ASN A 328 -28.38 -7.01 20.44
C ASN A 328 -26.98 -7.38 20.96
N LEU A 329 -25.92 -6.95 20.28
CA LEU A 329 -24.55 -7.18 20.75
C LEU A 329 -24.36 -6.46 22.08
N THR A 330 -23.97 -7.20 23.12
CA THR A 330 -23.46 -6.61 24.36
C THR A 330 -22.19 -5.83 24.03
N SER A 331 -22.25 -4.50 24.16
CA SER A 331 -21.07 -3.66 23.98
C SER A 331 -19.99 -4.10 24.97
N ASN A 332 -18.75 -4.24 24.51
CA ASN A 332 -17.62 -4.28 25.43
C ASN A 332 -17.47 -2.87 26.01
N GLU A 333 -18.09 -2.63 27.17
CA GLU A 333 -18.24 -1.29 27.78
C GLU A 333 -16.89 -0.60 28.07
N SER A 334 -15.78 -1.32 28.01
CA SER A 334 -14.44 -0.82 28.36
C SER A 334 -13.72 -0.02 27.26
N LEU A 335 -14.15 -0.07 25.99
CA LEU A 335 -13.46 0.60 24.88
C LEU A 335 -14.42 1.44 24.03
N GLN A 336 -14.20 2.75 24.01
CA GLN A 336 -14.85 3.68 23.10
C GLN A 336 -14.04 3.82 21.80
N LEU A 337 -14.72 3.61 20.67
CA LEU A 337 -14.15 3.80 19.34
C LEU A 337 -14.62 5.12 18.74
N ILE A 338 -13.67 5.90 18.24
CA ILE A 338 -13.92 7.14 17.50
C ILE A 338 -13.45 6.94 16.07
N PHE A 339 -14.36 7.08 15.11
CA PHE A 339 -14.03 7.03 13.69
C PHE A 339 -14.02 8.44 13.10
N ILE A 340 -12.87 8.85 12.55
CA ILE A 340 -12.75 10.14 11.87
C ILE A 340 -12.83 9.92 10.36
N VAL A 341 -13.90 10.40 9.75
CA VAL A 341 -14.23 10.24 8.34
C VAL A 341 -14.25 11.58 7.62
N SER A 342 -13.95 11.60 6.32
CA SER A 342 -13.96 12.82 5.50
C SER A 342 -13.68 12.48 4.04
N LEU A 343 -13.84 13.46 3.14
CA LEU A 343 -13.02 13.46 1.93
C LEU A 343 -11.54 13.56 2.33
N PRO A 344 -10.63 12.79 1.72
CA PRO A 344 -9.20 12.94 1.96
C PRO A 344 -8.78 14.41 1.76
N ARG A 345 -7.80 14.86 2.55
CA ARG A 345 -7.29 16.25 2.54
C ARG A 345 -8.22 17.34 3.11
N SER A 346 -9.33 16.96 3.76
CA SER A 346 -10.24 17.92 4.43
C SER A 346 -9.77 18.41 5.81
N GLY A 347 -8.65 17.90 6.32
CA GLY A 347 -8.11 18.31 7.64
C GLY A 347 -8.30 17.27 8.76
N SER A 348 -8.73 16.05 8.44
CA SER A 348 -8.91 14.98 9.44
C SER A 348 -7.66 14.60 10.24
N THR A 349 -6.46 14.78 9.68
CA THR A 349 -5.21 14.59 10.45
C THR A 349 -5.04 15.64 11.55
N LEU A 350 -5.51 16.87 11.34
CA LEU A 350 -5.46 17.92 12.37
C LEU A 350 -6.40 17.58 13.53
N VAL A 351 -7.64 17.19 13.20
CA VAL A 351 -8.63 16.73 14.21
C VAL A 351 -8.11 15.54 14.99
N GLU A 352 -7.54 14.54 14.30
CA GLU A 352 -6.89 13.40 14.95
C GLU A 352 -5.75 13.84 15.86
N GLN A 353 -4.89 14.75 15.42
CA GLN A 353 -3.75 15.23 16.22
C GLN A 353 -4.19 15.99 17.48
N ILE A 354 -5.26 16.79 17.38
CA ILE A 354 -5.85 17.49 18.53
C ILE A 354 -6.33 16.47 19.56
N LEU A 355 -7.14 15.49 19.14
CA LEU A 355 -7.68 14.47 20.05
C LEU A 355 -6.59 13.54 20.59
N ALA A 356 -5.64 13.12 19.75
CA ALA A 356 -4.53 12.27 20.15
C ALA A 356 -3.57 12.94 21.13
N SER A 357 -3.65 14.27 21.28
CA SER A 357 -2.89 14.98 22.30
C SER A 357 -3.50 14.81 23.70
N HIS A 358 -4.76 14.39 23.80
CA HIS A 358 -5.42 14.09 25.09
C HIS A 358 -4.80 12.84 25.74
N PRO A 359 -4.54 12.85 27.07
CA PRO A 359 -3.88 11.72 27.75
C PRO A 359 -4.64 10.39 27.66
N ASP A 360 -5.97 10.43 27.62
CA ASP A 360 -6.84 9.24 27.59
C ASP A 360 -7.16 8.71 26.18
N VAL A 361 -6.45 9.18 25.15
CA VAL A 361 -6.73 8.83 23.75
C VAL A 361 -5.54 8.13 23.11
N ASP A 362 -5.79 6.93 22.58
CA ASP A 362 -4.86 6.26 21.67
C ASP A 362 -5.22 6.59 20.22
N ALA A 363 -4.21 6.94 19.41
CA ALA A 363 -4.36 7.13 17.97
C ALA A 363 -3.21 6.45 17.24
N SER A 364 -3.47 6.04 16.00
CA SER A 364 -2.49 5.31 15.18
C SER A 364 -2.30 5.97 13.81
N TYR A 365 -2.54 5.22 12.74
CA TYR A 365 -2.46 5.66 11.35
C TYR A 365 -3.76 5.29 10.62
N GLU A 366 -3.81 5.51 9.30
CA GLU A 366 -4.96 5.14 8.49
C GLU A 366 -5.12 3.62 8.40
N LEU A 367 -6.06 3.08 9.17
CA LEU A 367 -6.30 1.64 9.25
C LEU A 367 -7.07 1.14 8.03
N THR A 368 -6.83 -0.11 7.65
CA THR A 368 -7.49 -0.72 6.48
C THR A 368 -8.46 -1.83 6.82
N GLU A 369 -8.70 -2.09 8.11
CA GLU A 369 -9.41 -3.30 8.53
C GLU A 369 -10.92 -3.22 8.27
N ILE A 370 -11.56 -2.08 8.52
CA ILE A 370 -12.96 -1.87 8.11
C ILE A 370 -13.14 -2.07 6.60
N ASN A 371 -12.21 -1.52 5.80
CA ASN A 371 -12.21 -1.73 4.34
C ASN A 371 -12.05 -3.21 3.96
N ALA A 372 -11.24 -3.97 4.70
CA ALA A 372 -11.02 -5.40 4.46
C ALA A 372 -12.27 -6.22 4.79
N ILE A 373 -12.91 -5.95 5.94
CA ILE A 373 -14.18 -6.57 6.34
C ILE A 373 -15.27 -6.25 5.33
N ALA A 374 -15.39 -4.98 4.93
CA ALA A 374 -16.34 -4.53 3.91
C ALA A 374 -16.17 -5.28 2.59
N ARG A 375 -14.93 -5.40 2.08
CA ARG A 375 -14.63 -6.14 0.85
C ARG A 375 -15.00 -7.61 0.95
N GLU A 376 -14.67 -8.26 2.08
CA GLU A 376 -15.04 -9.66 2.30
C GLU A 376 -16.56 -9.85 2.28
N LEU A 377 -17.30 -9.00 2.99
CA LEU A 377 -18.75 -9.06 3.04
C LEU A 377 -19.39 -8.81 1.68
N GLU A 378 -18.93 -7.80 0.92
CA GLU A 378 -19.39 -7.55 -0.45
C GLU A 378 -19.10 -8.73 -1.38
N SER A 379 -17.96 -9.42 -1.21
CA SER A 379 -17.60 -10.57 -2.04
C SER A 379 -18.54 -11.77 -1.86
N LYS A 380 -19.16 -11.90 -0.68
CA LYS A 380 -20.12 -12.96 -0.37
C LYS A 380 -21.45 -12.80 -1.11
N LYS A 381 -21.78 -11.57 -1.56
CA LYS A 381 -23.02 -11.25 -2.28
C LYS A 381 -24.28 -11.83 -1.63
N LEU A 382 -24.41 -11.68 -0.31
CA LEU A 382 -25.50 -12.28 0.46
C LEU A 382 -26.88 -11.69 0.09
N SER A 383 -26.92 -10.42 -0.34
CA SER A 383 -28.12 -9.71 -0.81
C SER A 383 -27.75 -8.46 -1.62
N ASP A 384 -28.75 -7.71 -2.10
CA ASP A 384 -28.55 -6.40 -2.74
C ASP A 384 -28.16 -5.30 -1.74
N VAL A 385 -28.49 -5.49 -0.45
CA VAL A 385 -28.13 -4.57 0.63
C VAL A 385 -26.61 -4.52 0.73
N PRO A 386 -25.98 -3.33 0.83
CA PRO A 386 -24.55 -3.23 1.10
C PRO A 386 -24.11 -4.17 2.22
N TYR A 387 -23.01 -4.89 1.98
CA TYR A 387 -22.39 -5.91 2.84
C TYR A 387 -23.27 -7.12 3.17
N GLY A 388 -24.50 -7.19 2.65
CA GLY A 388 -25.49 -8.16 3.11
C GLY A 388 -25.90 -7.96 4.57
N LEU A 389 -25.91 -6.71 5.07
CA LEU A 389 -26.18 -6.42 6.48
C LEU A 389 -27.51 -7.01 6.98
N ASP A 390 -28.52 -7.12 6.12
CA ASP A 390 -29.83 -7.71 6.44
C ASP A 390 -29.79 -9.23 6.69
N LYS A 391 -28.69 -9.89 6.31
CA LYS A 391 -28.48 -11.34 6.47
C LYS A 391 -27.42 -11.69 7.52
N LEU A 392 -26.73 -10.71 8.10
CA LEU A 392 -25.72 -10.99 9.11
C LEU A 392 -26.36 -11.44 10.43
N THR A 393 -25.97 -12.63 10.88
CA THR A 393 -26.35 -13.12 12.20
C THR A 393 -25.56 -12.41 13.30
N ASP A 394 -26.03 -12.43 14.54
CA ASP A 394 -25.26 -11.83 15.66
C ASP A 394 -23.90 -12.50 15.86
N LYS A 395 -23.77 -13.79 15.50
CA LYS A 395 -22.49 -14.50 15.48
C LYS A 395 -21.53 -13.92 14.43
N ASP A 396 -22.02 -13.60 13.23
CA ASP A 396 -21.21 -12.98 12.19
C ASP A 396 -20.73 -11.60 12.62
N LYS A 397 -21.63 -10.78 13.18
CA LYS A 397 -21.29 -9.45 13.67
C LYS A 397 -20.25 -9.52 14.80
N ALA A 398 -20.43 -10.42 15.77
CA ALA A 398 -19.48 -10.64 16.85
C ALA A 398 -18.10 -11.08 16.33
N HIS A 399 -18.07 -11.96 15.31
CA HIS A 399 -16.82 -12.40 14.68
C HIS A 399 -16.06 -11.22 14.04
N TYR A 400 -16.73 -10.38 13.25
CA TYR A 400 -16.08 -9.24 12.60
C TYR A 400 -15.67 -8.14 13.58
N ALA A 401 -16.46 -7.92 14.64
CA ALA A 401 -16.10 -7.01 15.72
C ALA A 401 -14.84 -7.49 16.45
N ASP A 402 -14.78 -8.77 16.87
CA ASP A 402 -13.62 -9.37 17.51
C ASP A 402 -12.37 -9.32 16.60
N ARG A 403 -12.54 -9.57 15.30
CA ARG A 403 -11.46 -9.45 14.31
C ARG A 403 -10.87 -8.04 14.27
N TYR A 404 -11.71 -7.02 14.19
CA TYR A 404 -11.25 -5.62 14.21
C TYR A 404 -10.55 -5.27 15.53
N LEU A 405 -11.11 -5.70 16.67
CA LEU A 405 -10.51 -5.47 17.99
C LEU A 405 -9.13 -6.13 18.12
N LYS A 406 -8.96 -7.35 17.60
CA LYS A 406 -7.66 -8.04 17.53
C LYS A 406 -6.67 -7.32 16.62
N PHE A 407 -7.14 -6.78 15.49
CA PHE A 407 -6.30 -6.01 14.58
C PHE A 407 -5.73 -4.73 15.23
N ILE A 408 -6.54 -4.01 16.02
CA ILE A 408 -6.09 -2.77 16.68
C ILE A 408 -5.33 -3.02 17.99
N ALA A 409 -5.47 -4.19 18.62
CA ALA A 409 -4.81 -4.52 19.89
C ALA A 409 -3.30 -4.20 19.93
N PRO A 410 -2.46 -4.58 18.93
CA PRO A 410 -1.04 -4.24 18.93
C PRO A 410 -0.74 -2.75 18.66
N LEU A 411 -1.74 -1.96 18.26
CA LEU A 411 -1.64 -0.52 17.97
C LEU A 411 -2.09 0.35 19.15
N ARG A 412 -2.67 -0.25 20.19
CA ARG A 412 -3.24 0.44 21.35
C ARG A 412 -2.22 0.60 22.48
N GLY A 413 -2.41 1.67 23.25
CA GLY A 413 -1.83 1.86 24.57
C GLY A 413 -2.74 1.28 25.65
N LYS A 414 -2.77 1.92 26.82
CA LYS A 414 -3.59 1.52 27.96
C LYS A 414 -4.93 2.25 28.01
N ASN A 415 -5.20 3.11 27.04
CA ASN A 415 -6.34 4.01 27.07
C ASN A 415 -7.62 3.31 26.63
N ASN A 416 -8.74 3.84 27.14
CA ASN A 416 -10.09 3.34 26.87
C ASN A 416 -10.73 4.00 25.65
N ILE A 417 -10.06 4.97 25.02
CA ILE A 417 -10.52 5.62 23.80
C ILE A 417 -9.50 5.35 22.70
N PHE A 418 -9.97 4.85 21.56
CA PHE A 418 -9.14 4.60 20.40
C PHE A 418 -9.71 5.27 19.16
N ILE A 419 -8.85 6.01 18.44
CA ILE A 419 -9.17 6.67 17.18
C ILE A 419 -8.76 5.79 16.01
N ASP A 420 -9.74 5.46 15.16
CA ASP A 420 -9.50 5.05 13.78
C ASP A 420 -9.80 6.23 12.85
N LYS A 421 -8.75 6.91 12.42
CA LYS A 421 -8.84 7.93 11.38
C LYS A 421 -8.48 7.30 10.05
N GLN A 422 -9.50 7.01 9.27
CA GLN A 422 -9.41 6.60 7.87
C GLN A 422 -10.48 7.37 7.09
N PRO A 423 -10.12 8.40 6.30
CA PRO A 423 -11.11 9.30 5.69
C PRO A 423 -12.21 8.55 4.94
N VAL A 424 -11.83 7.54 4.15
CA VAL A 424 -12.75 6.76 3.31
C VAL A 424 -13.72 5.85 4.07
N ASN A 425 -13.59 5.72 5.40
CA ASN A 425 -14.56 5.01 6.23
C ASN A 425 -15.96 5.64 6.17
N PHE A 426 -16.13 6.83 5.57
CA PHE A 426 -17.45 7.40 5.26
C PHE A 426 -18.34 6.45 4.43
N HIS A 427 -17.76 5.57 3.60
CA HIS A 427 -18.52 4.52 2.90
C HIS A 427 -19.11 3.47 3.86
N HIS A 428 -18.48 3.29 5.02
CA HIS A 428 -18.65 2.15 5.90
C HIS A 428 -19.39 2.50 7.19
N ILE A 429 -19.97 3.70 7.33
CA ILE A 429 -20.67 4.12 8.55
C ILE A 429 -21.72 3.11 8.99
N ALA A 430 -22.59 2.63 8.08
CA ALA A 430 -23.60 1.63 8.43
C ALA A 430 -23.00 0.31 8.94
N LEU A 431 -21.88 -0.14 8.34
CA LEU A 431 -21.15 -1.32 8.80
C LEU A 431 -20.52 -1.07 10.18
N ILE A 432 -19.86 0.07 10.37
CA ILE A 432 -19.26 0.46 11.65
C ILE A 432 -20.31 0.46 12.75
N LYS A 433 -21.46 1.11 12.54
CA LYS A 433 -22.57 1.14 13.52
C LYS A 433 -23.21 -0.23 13.75
N THR A 434 -23.12 -1.13 12.77
CA THR A 434 -23.57 -2.53 12.92
C THR A 434 -22.57 -3.40 13.71
N LEU A 435 -21.27 -3.09 13.69
CA LEU A 435 -20.28 -3.82 14.49
C LEU A 435 -20.08 -3.19 15.88
N PHE A 436 -20.19 -1.87 15.96
CA PHE A 436 -19.91 -1.06 17.14
C PHE A 436 -21.02 0.00 17.31
N PRO A 437 -22.16 -0.36 17.92
CA PRO A 437 -23.30 0.55 18.08
C PRO A 437 -22.95 1.85 18.80
N ASN A 438 -22.05 1.81 19.77
CA ASN A 438 -21.63 2.98 20.56
C ASN A 438 -20.45 3.74 19.94
N ALA A 439 -19.99 3.37 18.74
CA ALA A 439 -18.91 4.11 18.08
C ALA A 439 -19.36 5.54 17.76
N LYS A 440 -18.50 6.51 18.11
CA LYS A 440 -18.67 7.92 17.76
C LYS A 440 -18.06 8.18 16.39
N ILE A 441 -18.70 9.05 15.60
CA ILE A 441 -18.25 9.37 14.24
C ILE A 441 -18.04 10.87 14.13
N LEU A 442 -16.85 11.25 13.66
CA LEU A 442 -16.47 12.63 13.38
C LEU A 442 -16.35 12.80 11.87
N GLU A 443 -17.25 13.56 11.26
CA GLU A 443 -17.12 13.99 9.87
C GLU A 443 -16.32 15.29 9.80
N VAL A 444 -15.15 15.27 9.18
CA VAL A 444 -14.37 16.49 8.94
C VAL A 444 -14.67 17.04 7.56
N THR A 445 -15.16 18.28 7.51
CA THR A 445 -15.50 18.97 6.27
C THR A 445 -14.67 20.22 6.08
N ARG A 446 -14.49 20.61 4.82
CA ARG A 446 -13.76 21.80 4.41
C ARG A 446 -14.38 22.32 3.12
N ASP A 447 -14.22 23.62 2.88
CA ASP A 447 -14.52 24.24 1.58
C ASP A 447 -14.21 23.33 0.38
N LYS A 448 -15.19 23.20 -0.52
CA LYS A 448 -15.16 22.24 -1.63
C LYS A 448 -14.06 22.60 -2.62
N ALA A 449 -13.81 23.88 -2.89
CA ALA A 449 -12.76 24.31 -3.82
C ALA A 449 -11.36 24.02 -3.27
N ALA A 450 -11.13 24.34 -1.99
CA ALA A 450 -9.88 24.04 -1.30
C ALA A 450 -9.60 22.53 -1.24
N THR A 451 -10.64 21.72 -0.99
CA THR A 451 -10.55 20.26 -0.93
C THR A 451 -10.27 19.68 -2.32
N ALA A 452 -11.02 20.09 -3.33
CA ALA A 452 -10.85 19.65 -4.71
C ALA A 452 -9.46 19.99 -5.24
N TRP A 453 -8.96 21.21 -4.98
CA TRP A 453 -7.60 21.60 -5.35
C TRP A 453 -6.54 20.73 -4.66
N SER A 454 -6.69 20.50 -3.35
CA SER A 454 -5.75 19.69 -2.56
C SER A 454 -5.72 18.23 -3.01
N LEU A 455 -6.85 17.68 -3.47
CA LEU A 455 -6.93 16.36 -4.08
C LEU A 455 -6.26 16.34 -5.46
N TYR A 456 -6.60 17.30 -6.33
CA TYR A 456 -6.11 17.35 -7.71
C TYR A 456 -4.58 17.56 -7.83
N LYS A 457 -3.98 18.29 -6.89
CA LYS A 457 -2.53 18.60 -6.93
C LYS A 457 -1.63 17.52 -6.31
N HIS A 458 -2.17 16.40 -5.85
CA HIS A 458 -1.44 15.44 -5.02
C HIS A 458 -1.18 14.11 -5.75
N SER A 459 0.05 13.60 -5.67
CA SER A 459 0.38 12.23 -6.10
C SER A 459 0.06 11.23 -5.00
N PHE A 460 -1.09 10.56 -5.08
CA PHE A 460 -1.46 9.48 -4.16
C PHE A 460 -0.78 8.16 -4.53
N SER A 461 -0.48 7.33 -3.53
CA SER A 461 0.07 6.00 -3.74
C SER A 461 -0.96 5.01 -4.27
N GLU A 462 -2.18 5.00 -3.70
CA GLU A 462 -3.26 4.07 -4.05
C GLU A 462 -4.63 4.66 -3.70
N GLY A 463 -5.72 4.14 -4.28
CA GLY A 463 -7.10 4.36 -3.80
C GLY A 463 -7.76 5.70 -4.17
N HIS A 464 -7.06 6.60 -4.85
CA HIS A 464 -7.53 7.97 -5.13
C HIS A 464 -7.57 8.28 -6.64
N ALA A 465 -7.84 7.28 -7.47
CA ALA A 465 -7.85 7.38 -8.93
C ALA A 465 -8.79 8.49 -9.46
N TYR A 466 -9.86 8.80 -8.73
CA TYR A 466 -10.81 9.86 -9.08
C TYR A 466 -10.18 11.26 -9.10
N SER A 467 -9.06 11.48 -8.41
CA SER A 467 -8.46 12.81 -8.23
C SER A 467 -7.74 13.34 -9.47
N TYR A 468 -7.51 12.50 -10.49
CA TYR A 468 -6.63 12.80 -11.61
C TYR A 468 -7.36 13.36 -12.85
N ASP A 469 -8.67 13.61 -12.76
CA ASP A 469 -9.40 14.46 -13.72
C ASP A 469 -10.61 15.13 -13.07
N PHE A 470 -11.07 16.22 -13.68
CA PHE A 470 -12.11 17.04 -13.10
C PHE A 470 -13.48 16.37 -13.03
N THR A 471 -13.85 15.58 -14.04
CA THR A 471 -15.17 14.92 -14.07
C THR A 471 -15.27 13.88 -12.97
N SER A 472 -14.27 13.01 -12.88
CA SER A 472 -14.22 11.95 -11.87
C SER A 472 -14.11 12.52 -10.45
N LEU A 473 -13.33 13.58 -10.28
CA LEU A 473 -13.18 14.25 -8.99
C LEU A 473 -14.49 14.90 -8.53
N ALA A 474 -15.18 15.61 -9.43
CA ALA A 474 -16.47 16.20 -9.11
C ALA A 474 -17.54 15.15 -8.79
N GLU A 475 -17.61 14.07 -9.58
CA GLU A 475 -18.51 12.94 -9.34
C GLU A 475 -18.29 12.35 -7.95
N TYR A 476 -17.04 12.09 -7.58
CA TYR A 476 -16.70 11.53 -6.27
C TYR A 476 -17.02 12.49 -5.10
N ILE A 477 -16.78 13.80 -5.26
CA ILE A 477 -17.14 14.82 -4.25
C ILE A 477 -18.67 14.89 -4.06
N ASN A 478 -19.42 14.81 -5.16
CA ASN A 478 -20.88 14.81 -5.13
C ASN A 478 -21.41 13.53 -4.45
N ASP A 479 -20.87 12.36 -4.80
CA ASP A 479 -21.22 11.08 -4.18
C ASP A 479 -20.94 11.07 -2.67
N TYR A 480 -19.80 11.62 -2.24
CA TYR A 480 -19.49 11.81 -0.83
C TYR A 480 -20.55 12.69 -0.14
N THR A 481 -20.88 13.83 -0.74
CA THR A 481 -21.85 14.79 -0.18
C THR A 481 -23.22 14.14 -0.03
N ASP A 482 -23.68 13.42 -1.06
CA ASP A 482 -24.94 12.69 -1.05
C ASP A 482 -24.96 11.58 0.01
N LEU A 483 -23.86 10.83 0.12
CA LEU A 483 -23.76 9.71 1.04
C LEU A 483 -23.71 10.17 2.50
N MET A 484 -22.90 11.19 2.82
CA MET A 484 -22.86 11.75 4.17
C MET A 484 -24.19 12.40 4.55
N SER A 485 -24.87 13.07 3.62
CA SER A 485 -26.23 13.60 3.87
C SER A 485 -27.21 12.48 4.24
N HIS A 486 -27.12 11.34 3.56
CA HIS A 486 -27.91 10.15 3.89
C HIS A 486 -27.56 9.59 5.28
N TRP A 487 -26.29 9.56 5.65
CA TRP A 487 -25.86 9.09 6.97
C TRP A 487 -26.28 10.00 8.11
N HIS A 488 -26.21 11.32 7.95
CA HIS A 488 -26.75 12.27 8.94
C HIS A 488 -28.25 12.10 9.15
N CYS A 489 -29.01 11.81 8.09
CA CYS A 489 -30.43 11.51 8.21
C CYS A 489 -30.71 10.18 8.95
N LEU A 490 -29.87 9.17 8.74
CA LEU A 490 -30.07 7.83 9.31
C LEU A 490 -29.58 7.73 10.77
N TYR A 491 -28.53 8.48 11.11
CA TYR A 491 -27.85 8.48 12.40
C TYR A 491 -27.80 9.90 13.01
N PRO A 492 -28.96 10.58 13.22
CA PRO A 492 -28.98 11.87 13.89
C PRO A 492 -28.26 11.81 15.25
N ASP A 493 -27.51 12.86 15.54
CA ASP A 493 -26.70 13.07 16.75
C ASP A 493 -25.56 12.06 16.99
N GLU A 494 -25.41 11.05 16.12
CA GLU A 494 -24.35 10.03 16.19
C GLU A 494 -23.21 10.30 15.20
N ILE A 495 -23.29 11.39 14.43
CA ILE A 495 -22.23 11.89 13.54
C ILE A 495 -22.04 13.38 13.83
N PHE A 496 -20.90 13.73 14.41
CA PHE A 496 -20.57 15.13 14.67
C PHE A 496 -19.77 15.72 13.51
N LYS A 497 -20.21 16.88 13.02
CA LYS A 497 -19.58 17.56 11.90
C LYS A 497 -18.56 18.58 12.41
N VAL A 498 -17.29 18.38 12.05
CA VAL A 498 -16.20 19.32 12.30
C VAL A 498 -15.95 20.12 11.03
N ASP A 499 -16.27 21.41 11.06
CA ASP A 499 -15.96 22.33 9.96
C ASP A 499 -14.53 22.87 10.11
N TYR A 500 -13.69 22.66 9.09
CA TYR A 500 -12.28 23.06 9.12
C TYR A 500 -12.11 24.59 9.19
N GLN A 501 -13.00 25.36 8.57
CA GLN A 501 -12.95 26.82 8.63
C GLN A 501 -13.23 27.31 10.05
N ASN A 502 -14.22 26.73 10.73
CA ASN A 502 -14.50 27.01 12.14
C ASN A 502 -13.34 26.57 13.03
N LEU A 503 -12.78 25.38 12.82
CA LEU A 503 -11.61 24.91 13.57
C LEU A 503 -10.42 25.86 13.47
N VAL A 504 -10.21 26.50 12.32
CA VAL A 504 -9.11 27.45 12.12
C VAL A 504 -9.43 28.86 12.65
N ASN A 505 -10.68 29.32 12.53
CA ASN A 505 -11.05 30.69 12.89
C ASN A 505 -11.56 30.86 14.33
N ASP A 506 -12.15 29.82 14.92
CA ASP A 506 -12.66 29.75 16.28
C ASP A 506 -12.20 28.44 16.96
N PHE A 507 -10.87 28.32 17.07
CA PHE A 507 -10.21 27.09 17.48
C PHE A 507 -10.66 26.60 18.87
N SER A 508 -10.62 27.47 19.90
CA SER A 508 -10.91 27.07 21.28
C SER A 508 -12.33 26.55 21.46
N ASN A 509 -13.33 27.21 20.88
CA ASN A 509 -14.71 26.76 20.98
C ASN A 509 -14.92 25.45 20.20
N THR A 510 -14.38 25.37 18.97
CA THR A 510 -14.50 24.16 18.14
C THR A 510 -13.86 22.94 18.83
N VAL A 511 -12.69 23.11 19.47
CA VAL A 511 -12.03 22.03 20.23
C VAL A 511 -12.85 21.64 21.47
N SER A 512 -13.46 22.61 22.16
CA SER A 512 -14.32 22.31 23.32
C SER A 512 -15.55 21.49 22.92
N GLU A 513 -16.22 21.85 21.82
CA GLU A 513 -17.38 21.10 21.29
C GLU A 513 -16.98 19.70 20.84
N LEU A 514 -15.83 19.59 20.15
CA LEU A 514 -15.26 18.31 19.71
C LEU A 514 -14.98 17.37 20.89
N LEU A 515 -14.33 17.86 21.95
CA LEU A 515 -14.03 17.07 23.14
C LEU A 515 -15.31 16.66 23.87
N THR A 516 -16.27 17.59 24.00
CA THR A 516 -17.58 17.31 24.60
C THR A 516 -18.31 16.19 23.86
N TYR A 517 -18.37 16.25 22.52
CA TYR A 517 -18.97 15.18 21.72
C TYR A 517 -18.25 13.84 21.93
N CYS A 518 -16.93 13.86 22.15
CA CYS A 518 -16.13 12.66 22.38
C CYS A 518 -16.17 12.13 23.82
N ASP A 519 -16.98 12.72 24.71
CA ASP A 519 -16.99 12.43 26.15
C ASP A 519 -15.61 12.60 26.81
N LEU A 520 -14.86 13.62 26.36
CA LEU A 520 -13.53 13.97 26.86
C LEU A 520 -13.58 15.28 27.64
N GLU A 521 -12.87 15.30 28.77
CA GLU A 521 -12.64 16.54 29.50
C GLU A 521 -11.69 17.47 28.73
N MET A 522 -11.79 18.77 29.01
CA MET A 522 -10.92 19.76 28.39
C MET A 522 -9.49 19.63 28.93
N HIS A 523 -8.51 19.46 28.04
CA HIS A 523 -7.11 19.30 28.41
C HIS A 523 -6.19 20.21 27.58
N GLU A 524 -5.21 20.86 28.23
CA GLU A 524 -4.34 21.89 27.63
C GLU A 524 -3.51 21.36 26.44
N SER A 525 -3.14 20.08 26.46
CA SER A 525 -2.41 19.44 25.36
C SER A 525 -3.18 19.43 24.05
N CYS A 526 -4.52 19.41 24.09
CA CYS A 526 -5.37 19.52 22.89
C CYS A 526 -5.27 20.92 22.26
N MET A 527 -5.11 21.96 23.09
CA MET A 527 -4.93 23.34 22.61
C MET A 527 -3.52 23.57 22.06
N SER A 528 -2.54 22.82 22.58
CA SER A 528 -1.14 22.85 22.17
C SER A 528 -0.73 21.61 21.38
N PHE A 529 -1.65 21.07 20.56
CA PHE A 529 -1.50 19.80 19.83
C PHE A 529 -0.20 19.65 19.02
N TYR A 530 0.37 20.78 18.57
CA TYR A 530 1.60 20.85 17.80
C TYR A 530 2.84 20.46 18.62
N ASN A 531 2.76 20.48 19.95
CA ASN A 531 3.82 20.00 20.85
C ASN A 531 3.83 18.47 20.97
N HIS A 532 2.75 17.79 20.60
CA HIS A 532 2.62 16.35 20.77
C HIS A 532 3.46 15.58 19.72
N LYS A 533 4.55 14.98 20.18
CA LYS A 533 5.50 14.24 19.34
C LYS A 533 5.07 12.78 19.16
N ARG A 534 4.08 12.55 18.30
CA ARG A 534 3.73 11.21 17.79
C ARG A 534 4.14 11.01 16.33
N PRO A 535 4.39 9.77 15.87
CA PRO A 535 4.51 9.46 14.46
C PRO A 535 3.21 9.74 13.68
N ILE A 536 3.29 10.37 12.50
CA ILE A 536 2.12 10.68 11.65
C ILE A 536 2.40 10.25 10.22
N MET A 537 1.65 9.27 9.73
CA MET A 537 1.84 8.64 8.41
C MET A 537 0.93 9.23 7.32
N THR A 538 0.70 10.54 7.34
CA THR A 538 -0.18 11.21 6.36
C THR A 538 0.59 12.27 5.57
N PRO A 539 0.15 12.64 4.35
CA PRO A 539 0.80 13.70 3.61
C PRO A 539 0.70 15.10 4.28
N SER A 540 -0.11 15.24 5.32
CA SER A 540 -0.26 16.46 6.12
C SER A 540 0.56 16.44 7.42
N SER A 541 1.48 15.49 7.60
CA SER A 541 2.22 15.32 8.88
C SER A 541 2.96 16.58 9.34
N GLU A 542 3.60 17.32 8.44
CA GLU A 542 4.31 18.57 8.79
C GLU A 542 3.33 19.70 9.18
N GLN A 543 2.18 19.76 8.52
CA GLN A 543 1.15 20.78 8.78
C GLN A 543 0.63 20.70 10.21
N VAL A 544 0.44 19.50 10.74
CA VAL A 544 -0.16 19.30 12.08
C VAL A 544 0.87 19.37 13.22
N ARG A 545 2.14 19.64 12.90
CA ARG A 545 3.22 19.93 13.87
C ARG A 545 3.50 21.43 14.01
N GLN A 546 2.64 22.26 13.43
CA GLN A 546 2.71 23.71 13.51
C GLN A 546 1.43 24.24 14.18
N PRO A 547 1.49 25.43 14.81
CA PRO A 547 0.28 26.14 15.24
C PRO A 547 -0.71 26.32 14.09
N ILE A 548 -1.97 26.57 14.41
CA ILE A 548 -3.02 26.82 13.42
C ILE A 548 -2.59 27.95 12.46
N TYR A 549 -2.66 27.70 11.16
CA TYR A 549 -2.34 28.66 10.11
C TYR A 549 -3.41 28.67 9.02
N LYS A 550 -3.52 29.79 8.30
CA LYS A 550 -4.64 30.08 7.39
C LYS A 550 -4.36 29.80 5.92
N ASP A 551 -3.11 29.56 5.52
CA ASP A 551 -2.71 29.39 4.11
C ASP A 551 -3.50 28.30 3.38
N ALA A 552 -3.83 27.22 4.09
CA ALA A 552 -4.64 26.14 3.56
C ALA A 552 -6.02 26.65 3.06
N LEU A 553 -6.58 27.70 3.64
CA LEU A 553 -7.88 28.24 3.24
C LEU A 553 -7.84 28.97 1.90
N THR A 554 -6.69 29.55 1.51
CA THR A 554 -6.60 30.52 0.41
C THR A 554 -5.75 30.05 -0.78
N GLU A 555 -4.88 29.05 -0.63
CA GLU A 555 -3.96 28.59 -1.69
C GLU A 555 -4.64 28.28 -3.04
N TRP A 556 -5.87 27.77 -3.02
CA TRP A 556 -6.62 27.41 -4.24
C TRP A 556 -7.01 28.61 -5.10
N SER A 557 -7.12 29.81 -4.50
CA SER A 557 -7.53 31.03 -5.21
C SER A 557 -6.52 31.44 -6.30
N ASN A 558 -5.24 31.11 -6.13
CA ASN A 558 -4.20 31.31 -7.15
C ASN A 558 -4.48 30.52 -8.45
N TYR A 559 -5.32 29.49 -8.37
CA TYR A 559 -5.69 28.62 -9.49
C TYR A 559 -7.18 28.75 -9.86
N GLN A 560 -7.89 29.76 -9.34
CA GLN A 560 -9.34 29.88 -9.49
C GLN A 560 -9.81 29.81 -10.95
N VAL A 561 -9.11 30.51 -11.85
CA VAL A 561 -9.43 30.50 -13.30
C VAL A 561 -9.31 29.09 -13.90
N HIS A 562 -8.27 28.34 -13.51
CA HIS A 562 -8.06 26.97 -13.98
C HIS A 562 -9.06 25.97 -13.38
N LEU A 563 -9.54 26.22 -12.17
CA LEU A 563 -10.45 25.35 -11.45
C LEU A 563 -11.93 25.60 -11.75
N GLU A 564 -12.27 26.71 -12.41
CA GLU A 564 -13.65 27.04 -12.77
C GLU A 564 -14.42 25.89 -13.45
N PRO A 565 -13.84 25.12 -14.39
CA PRO A 565 -14.52 23.97 -15.00
C PRO A 565 -14.85 22.85 -14.00
N LEU A 566 -13.97 22.61 -13.03
CA LEU A 566 -14.19 21.63 -11.96
C LEU A 566 -15.28 22.10 -11.00
N LEU A 567 -15.21 23.36 -10.56
CA LEU A 567 -16.15 23.91 -9.58
C LEU A 567 -17.59 23.92 -10.09
N LYS A 568 -17.79 24.12 -11.40
CA LYS A 568 -19.12 24.02 -12.04
C LYS A 568 -19.74 22.62 -12.00
N LEU A 569 -18.94 21.57 -11.82
CA LEU A 569 -19.40 20.17 -11.77
C LEU A 569 -19.74 19.72 -10.33
N ILE A 570 -19.31 20.47 -9.32
CA ILE A 570 -19.56 20.16 -7.91
C ILE A 570 -20.90 20.79 -7.50
N LYS A 571 -21.81 19.97 -6.95
CA LYS A 571 -23.16 20.36 -6.52
C LYS A 571 -23.16 21.06 -5.17
#